data_AF-A0A7W9J2L1-F1
#
_entry.id   AF-A0A7W9J2L1-F1
#
_cell.length_a   1.000
_cell.length_b   1.000
_cell.length_c   1.000
_cell.angle_alpha   90.00
_cell.angle_beta   90.00
_cell.angle_gamma   90.00
#
_symmetry.space_group_name_H-M   'P 1'
#
loop_
_entity.id
_entity.type
_entity.pdbx_description
1 polymer ?
#
loop_
_entity_poly.entity_id
_entity_poly.type
_entity_poly.pdbx_seq_one_letter_code
_entity_poly.pdbx_strand_id
1 'polypeptide(L)'
;MNLSLADQPTLPDLSDDERHLLNLVATPAATLLGLVADVLRTRLFGEDAASWADLWQTNPSTARLEWQDGPELAEVLEHLLPRTIEGTFEGVPGLRPVTTFDAQAQLVWIGTTSPVALHLTRLDG
;
A
#
# COMPACT_ATOMS: atom_id res chain seq x y z
N MET A 1 3.34 -8.18 -41.06
CA MET A 1 4.26 -9.20 -40.56
C MET A 1 3.68 -9.66 -39.22
N ASN A 2 2.96 -10.79 -39.20
CA ASN A 2 2.31 -11.30 -37.99
C ASN A 2 3.35 -12.08 -37.19
N LEU A 3 3.76 -11.56 -36.03
CA LEU A 3 4.55 -12.33 -35.07
C LEU A 3 3.59 -13.30 -34.37
N SER A 4 3.59 -14.56 -34.83
CA SER A 4 2.87 -15.65 -34.15
C SER A 4 3.56 -15.92 -32.82
N LEU A 5 2.80 -15.90 -31.71
CA LEU A 5 3.30 -16.28 -30.37
C LEU A 5 3.77 -17.75 -30.31
N ALA A 6 3.42 -18.57 -31.30
CA ALA A 6 3.72 -20.01 -31.31
C ALA A 6 5.19 -20.36 -31.57
N ASP A 7 6.00 -19.42 -32.07
CA ASP A 7 7.40 -19.64 -32.41
C ASP A 7 8.39 -19.09 -31.36
N GLN A 8 7.90 -18.71 -30.17
CA GLN A 8 8.81 -18.29 -29.10
C GLN A 8 9.49 -19.50 -28.48
N PRO A 9 10.83 -19.48 -28.29
CA PRO A 9 11.49 -20.48 -27.47
C PRO A 9 10.79 -20.51 -26.11
N THR A 10 10.43 -21.71 -25.64
CA THR A 10 9.88 -21.89 -24.29
C THR A 10 10.81 -21.17 -23.33
N LEU A 11 10.30 -20.09 -22.71
CA LEU A 11 11.06 -19.32 -21.74
C LEU A 11 11.58 -20.29 -20.67
N PRO A 12 12.82 -20.13 -20.20
CA PRO A 12 13.34 -20.98 -19.14
C PRO A 12 12.40 -20.89 -17.93
N ASP A 13 12.10 -22.05 -17.37
CA ASP A 13 11.33 -22.16 -16.15
C ASP A 13 12.07 -21.40 -15.03
N LEU A 14 11.34 -20.71 -14.16
CA LEU A 14 11.95 -19.95 -13.06
C LEU A 14 12.77 -20.90 -12.17
N SER A 15 13.95 -20.46 -11.73
CA SER A 15 14.69 -21.16 -10.68
C SER A 15 13.88 -21.18 -9.37
N ASP A 16 14.18 -22.12 -8.47
CA ASP A 16 13.49 -22.19 -7.18
C ASP A 16 13.71 -20.93 -6.33
N ASP A 17 14.86 -20.26 -6.48
CA ASP A 17 15.14 -18.96 -5.87
C ASP A 17 14.28 -17.86 -6.51
N GLU A 18 14.13 -17.84 -7.85
CA GLU A 18 13.23 -16.91 -8.53
C GLU A 18 11.76 -17.16 -8.19
N ARG A 19 11.33 -18.41 -8.03
CA ARG A 19 9.97 -18.76 -7.56
C ARG A 19 9.77 -18.39 -6.11
N HIS A 20 10.77 -18.57 -5.25
CA HIS A 20 10.73 -18.15 -3.85
C HIS A 20 10.62 -16.62 -3.76
N LEU A 21 11.43 -15.90 -4.54
CA LEU A 21 11.33 -14.47 -4.72
C LEU A 21 9.96 -14.08 -5.27
N LEU A 22 9.42 -14.76 -6.29
CA LEU A 22 8.09 -14.48 -6.85
C LEU A 22 6.95 -14.71 -5.85
N ASN A 23 7.04 -15.75 -5.02
CA ASN A 23 6.09 -16.01 -3.94
C ASN A 23 6.17 -14.96 -2.81
N LEU A 24 7.27 -14.20 -2.73
CA LEU A 24 7.35 -12.98 -1.94
C LEU A 24 6.68 -11.77 -2.64
N VAL A 25 6.43 -11.79 -3.95
CA VAL A 25 6.04 -10.61 -4.78
C VAL A 25 4.60 -10.12 -4.56
N ALA A 26 3.75 -10.81 -3.80
CA ALA A 26 2.48 -10.21 -3.35
C ALA A 26 2.06 -10.73 -1.98
N THR A 27 2.93 -10.56 -0.97
CA THR A 27 2.46 -10.74 0.41
C THR A 27 1.25 -9.83 0.66
N PRO A 28 0.28 -10.23 1.49
CA PRO A 28 -0.84 -9.37 1.86
C PRO A 28 -0.39 -7.97 2.32
N ALA A 29 0.77 -7.87 3.00
CA ALA A 29 1.37 -6.60 3.37
C ALA A 29 1.83 -5.75 2.18
N ALA A 30 2.48 -6.36 1.18
CA ALA A 30 2.87 -5.66 -0.05
C ALA A 30 1.64 -5.17 -0.83
N THR A 31 0.59 -6.00 -0.93
CA THR A 31 -0.68 -5.62 -1.54
C THR A 31 -1.33 -4.44 -0.82
N LEU A 32 -1.34 -4.47 0.52
CA LEU A 32 -1.86 -3.36 1.33
C LEU A 32 -1.09 -2.06 1.07
N LEU A 33 0.25 -2.10 1.07
CA LEU A 33 1.05 -0.92 0.77
C LEU A 33 0.80 -0.38 -0.63
N GLY A 34 0.59 -1.25 -1.62
CA GLY A 34 0.18 -0.84 -2.97
C GLY A 34 -1.13 -0.06 -2.98
N LEU A 35 -2.16 -0.56 -2.28
CA LEU A 35 -3.47 0.12 -2.16
C LEU A 35 -3.36 1.45 -1.40
N VAL A 36 -2.62 1.48 -0.30
CA VAL A 36 -2.36 2.70 0.48
C VAL A 36 -1.63 3.73 -0.40
N ALA A 37 -0.60 3.32 -1.13
CA ALA A 37 0.15 4.19 -2.02
C ALA A 37 -0.72 4.76 -3.15
N ASP A 38 -1.59 3.94 -3.75
CA ASP A 38 -2.51 4.39 -4.79
C ASP A 38 -3.48 5.47 -4.29
N VAL A 39 -4.08 5.25 -3.10
CA VAL A 39 -4.99 6.22 -2.48
C VAL A 39 -4.26 7.52 -2.14
N LEU A 40 -3.10 7.44 -1.48
CA LEU A 40 -2.36 8.65 -1.07
C LEU A 40 -1.84 9.40 -2.29
N ARG A 41 -1.27 8.71 -3.29
CA ARG A 41 -0.79 9.36 -4.54
C ARG A 41 -1.90 10.04 -5.32
N THR A 42 -3.08 9.43 -5.38
CA THR A 42 -4.22 10.03 -6.10
C THR A 42 -4.79 11.25 -5.37
N ARG A 43 -4.74 11.27 -4.03
CA ARG A 43 -5.47 12.27 -3.21
C ARG A 43 -4.59 13.36 -2.62
N LEU A 44 -3.36 13.05 -2.27
CA LEU A 44 -2.44 13.96 -1.56
C LEU A 44 -1.29 14.43 -2.46
N PHE A 45 -0.88 13.65 -3.47
CA PHE A 45 0.19 14.04 -4.39
C PHE A 45 -0.36 14.67 -5.68
N GLY A 46 -1.18 15.71 -5.55
CA GLY A 46 -1.46 16.63 -6.66
C GLY A 46 -0.19 17.32 -7.18
N GLU A 47 -0.34 18.35 -8.03
CA GLU A 47 0.74 18.99 -8.82
C GLU A 47 2.07 19.31 -8.08
N ASP A 48 2.09 19.36 -6.75
CA ASP A 48 3.28 19.49 -5.90
C ASP A 48 3.66 18.18 -5.18
N ALA A 49 4.09 17.17 -5.93
CA ALA A 49 4.63 15.90 -5.38
C ALA A 49 5.93 16.06 -4.54
N ALA A 50 6.44 17.28 -4.38
CA ALA A 50 7.72 17.59 -3.73
C ALA A 50 7.63 17.81 -2.20
N SER A 51 6.45 17.70 -1.57
CA SER A 51 6.25 18.23 -0.21
C SER A 51 6.50 17.25 0.94
N TRP A 52 6.80 15.97 0.69
CA TRP A 52 7.03 15.01 1.78
C TRP A 52 8.08 13.95 1.45
N ALA A 53 8.77 13.47 2.46
CA ALA A 53 9.69 12.34 2.38
C ALA A 53 9.04 11.14 3.06
N ASP A 54 8.93 10.02 2.36
CA ASP A 54 8.27 8.82 2.87
C ASP A 54 9.18 7.58 2.88
N LEU A 55 8.89 6.66 3.79
CA LEU A 55 9.53 5.36 3.93
C LEU A 55 8.47 4.28 4.04
N TRP A 56 8.54 3.32 3.12
CA TRP A 56 7.62 2.20 3.04
C TRP A 56 8.35 0.91 3.41
N GLN A 57 7.82 0.18 4.38
CA GLN A 57 8.41 -1.08 4.83
C GLN A 57 7.35 -2.16 4.96
N THR A 58 7.73 -3.39 4.63
CA THR A 58 6.84 -4.55 4.71
C THR A 58 7.57 -5.76 5.27
N ASN A 59 6.86 -6.52 6.09
CA ASN A 59 7.13 -7.92 6.36
C ASN A 59 5.83 -8.71 6.04
N PRO A 60 5.81 -10.05 6.13
CA PRO A 60 4.66 -10.85 5.65
C PRO A 60 3.28 -10.47 6.25
N SER A 61 3.23 -9.93 7.47
CA SER A 61 1.98 -9.59 8.19
C SER A 61 1.86 -8.12 8.57
N THR A 62 2.85 -7.30 8.21
CA THR A 62 2.93 -5.91 8.65
C THR A 62 3.39 -5.00 7.53
N ALA A 63 2.65 -3.93 7.36
CA ALA A 63 2.95 -2.79 6.52
C ALA A 63 3.26 -1.59 7.43
N ARG A 64 4.27 -0.79 7.06
CA ARG A 64 4.62 0.43 7.77
C ARG A 64 4.86 1.54 6.76
N LEU A 65 4.29 2.70 7.05
CA LEU A 65 4.49 3.95 6.34
C LEU A 65 4.91 5.01 7.35
N GLU A 66 6.10 5.57 7.13
CA GLU A 66 6.59 6.71 7.88
C GLU A 66 6.78 7.88 6.91
N TRP A 67 6.45 9.10 7.33
CA TRP A 67 6.69 10.29 6.50
C TRP A 67 7.09 11.50 7.33
N GLN A 68 7.87 12.39 6.73
CA GLN A 68 8.28 13.68 7.25
C GLN A 68 7.89 14.77 6.27
N ASP A 69 7.47 15.92 6.82
CA ASP A 69 6.88 17.04 6.08
C ASP A 69 5.59 16.61 5.34
N GLY A 70 4.61 17.49 5.22
CA GLY A 70 3.31 17.14 4.59
C GLY A 70 2.16 16.86 5.58
N PRO A 71 1.13 16.09 5.15
CA PRO A 71 -0.18 16.07 5.78
C PRO A 71 -0.16 15.53 7.21
N GLU A 72 -1.09 16.07 8.00
CA GLU A 72 -1.36 15.58 9.34
C GLU A 72 -1.88 14.14 9.28
N LEU A 73 -1.60 13.33 10.31
CA LEU A 73 -2.09 11.95 10.35
C LEU A 73 -3.62 11.88 10.23
N ALA A 74 -4.36 12.84 10.78
CA ALA A 74 -5.81 12.91 10.65
C ALA A 74 -6.26 13.00 9.18
N GLU A 75 -5.57 13.79 8.36
CA GLU A 75 -5.85 13.94 6.93
C GLU A 75 -5.49 12.66 6.16
N VAL A 76 -4.36 12.03 6.48
CA VAL A 76 -4.00 10.72 5.91
C VAL A 76 -5.06 9.67 6.23
N LEU A 77 -5.52 9.59 7.48
CA LEU A 77 -6.58 8.67 7.89
C LEU A 77 -7.91 8.95 7.17
N GLU A 78 -8.24 10.22 6.96
CA GLU A 78 -9.45 10.62 6.25
C GLU A 78 -9.50 10.02 4.83
N HIS A 79 -8.37 9.99 4.13
CA HIS A 79 -8.26 9.41 2.80
C HIS A 79 -8.18 7.89 2.79
N LEU A 80 -7.48 7.29 3.77
CA LEU A 80 -7.27 5.84 3.80
C LEU A 80 -8.49 5.06 4.28
N LEU A 81 -9.27 5.62 5.20
CA LEU A 81 -10.39 4.89 5.77
C LEU A 81 -11.52 4.74 4.74
N PRO A 82 -12.08 3.52 4.59
CA PRO A 82 -13.08 3.25 3.58
C PRO A 82 -14.38 4.02 3.87
N ARG A 83 -14.87 4.75 2.87
CA ARG A 83 -16.07 5.58 2.97
C ARG A 83 -16.81 5.64 1.64
N THR A 84 -18.06 6.07 1.67
CA THR A 84 -18.86 6.32 0.47
C THR A 84 -19.24 7.80 0.43
N ILE A 85 -18.84 8.49 -0.63
CA ILE A 85 -19.14 9.90 -0.88
C ILE A 85 -19.89 9.97 -2.20
N GLU A 86 -21.10 10.53 -2.16
CA GLU A 86 -21.93 10.72 -3.36
C GLU A 86 -22.10 9.44 -4.22
N GLY A 87 -22.18 8.28 -3.57
CA GLY A 87 -22.31 6.99 -4.24
C GLY A 87 -21.02 6.39 -4.79
N THR A 88 -19.88 7.10 -4.66
CA THR A 88 -18.55 6.60 -5.01
C THR A 88 -17.84 6.08 -3.78
N PHE A 89 -17.22 4.90 -3.89
CA PHE A 89 -16.39 4.34 -2.82
C PHE A 89 -15.00 4.97 -2.85
N GLU A 90 -14.50 5.38 -1.68
CA GLU A 90 -13.15 5.92 -1.49
C GLU A 90 -12.41 5.18 -0.37
N GLY A 91 -11.08 5.32 -0.36
CA GLY A 91 -10.18 4.74 0.64
C GLY A 91 -9.82 3.28 0.36
N VAL A 92 -9.20 2.64 1.35
CA VAL A 92 -8.74 1.24 1.24
C VAL A 92 -9.83 0.29 1.75
N PRO A 93 -10.45 -0.55 0.90
CA PRO A 93 -11.46 -1.51 1.33
C PRO A 93 -10.94 -2.43 2.43
N GLY A 94 -11.75 -2.63 3.47
CA GLY A 94 -11.41 -3.52 4.58
C GLY A 94 -10.34 -2.99 5.55
N LEU A 95 -9.87 -1.74 5.41
CA LEU A 95 -9.00 -1.11 6.40
C LEU A 95 -9.81 -0.60 7.59
N ARG A 96 -9.34 -0.83 8.82
CA ARG A 96 -10.03 -0.43 10.07
C ARG A 96 -9.02 0.15 11.07
N PRO A 97 -9.35 1.26 11.76
CA PRO A 97 -8.50 1.78 12.81
C PRO A 97 -8.54 0.86 14.04
N VAL A 98 -7.39 0.69 14.69
CA VAL A 98 -7.25 -0.03 15.97
C VAL A 98 -6.87 0.95 17.07
N THR A 99 -5.81 1.73 16.84
CA THR A 99 -5.38 2.82 17.72
C THR A 99 -4.98 4.03 16.87
N THR A 100 -5.30 5.22 17.37
CA THR A 100 -4.98 6.49 16.72
C THR A 100 -4.52 7.48 17.78
N PHE A 101 -3.36 8.07 17.57
CA PHE A 101 -2.78 9.16 18.33
C PHE A 101 -2.46 10.31 17.36
N ASP A 102 -1.95 11.43 17.85
CA ASP A 102 -1.73 12.61 17.02
C ASP A 102 -0.73 12.37 15.86
N ALA A 103 0.37 11.66 16.12
CA ALA A 103 1.43 11.40 15.13
C ALA A 103 1.55 9.93 14.71
N GLN A 104 0.78 9.01 15.31
CA GLN A 104 0.88 7.58 14.99
C GLN A 104 -0.48 6.90 15.00
N ALA A 105 -0.67 5.93 14.08
CA ALA A 105 -1.85 5.08 14.07
C ALA A 105 -1.48 3.63 13.77
N GLN A 106 -2.25 2.72 14.37
CA GLN A 106 -2.28 1.32 13.98
C GLN A 106 -3.65 1.01 13.39
N LEU A 107 -3.65 0.43 12.20
CA LEU A 107 -4.82 -0.06 11.50
C LEU A 107 -4.66 -1.55 11.21
N VAL A 108 -5.78 -2.21 10.95
CA VAL A 108 -5.82 -3.60 10.49
C VAL A 108 -6.54 -3.67 9.15
N TRP A 109 -5.95 -4.39 8.21
CA TRP A 109 -6.55 -4.69 6.92
C TRP A 109 -7.05 -6.12 6.88
N ILE A 110 -8.34 -6.28 6.59
CA ILE A 110 -9.03 -7.57 6.49
C ILE A 110 -9.42 -7.93 5.05
N GLY A 111 -8.62 -7.47 4.07
CA GLY A 111 -8.84 -7.75 2.64
C GLY A 111 -8.38 -9.13 2.18
N THR A 112 -7.75 -9.92 3.05
CA THR A 112 -7.31 -11.30 2.76
C THR A 112 -7.67 -12.24 3.91
N THR A 113 -7.38 -13.53 3.77
CA THR A 113 -7.59 -14.53 4.84
C THR A 113 -6.73 -14.28 6.08
N SER A 114 -5.64 -13.54 5.94
CA SER A 114 -4.72 -13.20 7.02
C SER A 114 -4.74 -11.69 7.26
N PRO A 115 -5.17 -11.20 8.45
CA PRO A 115 -5.14 -9.78 8.75
C PRO A 115 -3.73 -9.21 8.67
N VAL A 116 -3.60 -8.00 8.15
CA VAL A 116 -2.33 -7.27 8.05
C VAL A 116 -2.39 -6.03 8.94
N ALA A 117 -1.38 -5.84 9.78
CA ALA A 117 -1.24 -4.60 10.54
C ALA A 117 -0.62 -3.51 9.66
N LEU A 118 -1.21 -2.32 9.63
CA LEU A 118 -0.63 -1.12 9.05
C LEU A 118 -0.24 -0.15 10.16
N HIS A 119 1.03 0.21 10.21
CA HIS A 119 1.54 1.25 11.11
C HIS A 119 1.79 2.51 10.31
N LEU A 120 1.20 3.61 10.76
CA LEU A 120 1.40 4.94 10.21
C LEU A 120 2.12 5.77 11.25
N THR A 121 3.20 6.45 10.86
CA THR A 121 3.94 7.36 11.73
C THR A 121 4.29 8.63 10.97
N ARG A 122 3.81 9.77 11.44
CA ARG A 122 4.36 11.07 11.02
C ARG A 122 5.56 11.38 11.91
N LEU A 123 6.70 11.66 11.28
CA LEU A 123 7.91 12.09 11.94
C LEU A 123 7.83 13.62 12.08
N ASP A 124 7.89 14.12 13.31
CA ASP A 124 8.05 15.55 13.56
C ASP A 124 9.41 16.00 12.99
N GLY A 125 9.41 17.10 12.24
CA GLY A 125 10.63 17.76 11.74
C GLY A 125 11.36 18.55 12.82
#